data_AF-A0A940ZT75-F1
#
_entry.id   AF-A0A940ZT75-F1
#
_cell.length_a   1.000
_cell.length_b   1.000
_cell.length_c   1.000
_cell.angle_alpha   90.00
_cell.angle_beta   90.00
_cell.angle_gamma   90.00
#
_symmetry.space_group_name_H-M   'P 1'
#
loop_
_entity.id
_entity.type
_entity.pdbx_description
1 polymer ?
#
loop_
_entity_poly.entity_id
_entity_poly.type
_entity_poly.pdbx_seq_one_letter_code
_entity_poly.pdbx_strand_id
1 'polypeptide(L)'
;IAENKTIFGVLSYLGRLLGILPFVLVAALCIEKGVNKYLLLAFAAPLIFAFTVSLTIDVTVNHKYIMMSCMLLSIFAASVVMKLFDRREFMTGVVGIGLILVLTATGLYDFTTVLKKNIPSNAIVLDLNNELTEWIDQNSRSQDIFLTSNYTINQVVLGGAMLYEGWPYYPWSAGYDTDYRTGQVKLMYEAATPQELIALVKENKIDFIIVDQSNRSSQEYLLNEDNIRRTYECVYSTGEGDTQTAIYDTQKVIRDEKE
;
A
#
# COMPACT_ATOMS: atom_id res chain seq x y z
N ILE A 1 -3.28 -12.05 10.86
CA ILE A 1 -4.06 -12.48 9.66
C ILE A 1 -5.02 -13.61 10.01
N ALA A 2 -4.57 -14.72 10.61
CA ALA A 2 -5.50 -15.73 11.12
C ALA A 2 -6.43 -15.13 12.20
N GLU A 3 -7.74 -15.33 12.06
CA GLU A 3 -8.76 -14.87 13.02
C GLU A 3 -8.50 -15.46 14.41
N ASN A 4 -8.19 -16.76 14.46
CA ASN A 4 -7.77 -17.45 15.67
C ASN A 4 -6.25 -17.55 15.73
N LYS A 5 -5.63 -16.90 16.72
CA LYS A 5 -4.16 -16.90 16.94
C LYS A 5 -3.67 -18.20 17.62
N THR A 6 -4.16 -19.35 17.16
CA THR A 6 -3.78 -20.69 17.63
C THR A 6 -3.09 -21.45 16.50
N ILE A 7 -2.36 -22.52 16.82
CA ILE A 7 -1.75 -23.39 15.81
C ILE A 7 -2.81 -23.89 14.81
N PHE A 8 -3.98 -24.29 15.30
CA PHE A 8 -5.10 -24.72 14.45
C PHE A 8 -5.65 -23.59 13.58
N GLY A 9 -5.71 -22.36 14.11
CA GLY A 9 -6.11 -21.19 13.32
C GLY A 9 -5.12 -20.89 12.19
N VAL A 10 -3.81 -21.01 12.46
CA VAL A 10 -2.76 -20.88 11.44
C VAL A 10 -2.86 -21.98 10.39
N LEU A 11 -3.05 -23.24 10.79
CA LEU A 11 -3.23 -24.35 9.85
C LEU A 11 -4.48 -24.19 8.99
N SER A 12 -5.59 -23.75 9.59
CA SER A 12 -6.83 -23.44 8.87
C SER A 12 -6.63 -22.32 7.85
N TYR A 13 -5.94 -21.25 8.25
CA TYR A 13 -5.56 -20.16 7.36
C TYR A 13 -4.70 -20.64 6.19
N LEU A 14 -3.63 -21.41 6.46
CA LEU A 14 -2.75 -21.96 5.43
C LEU A 14 -3.50 -22.94 4.52
N GLY A 15 -4.44 -23.73 5.05
CA GLY A 15 -5.27 -24.63 4.26
C GLY A 15 -6.20 -23.88 3.30
N ARG A 16 -6.81 -22.77 3.75
CA ARG A 16 -7.65 -21.91 2.90
C ARG A 16 -6.83 -21.20 1.82
N LEU A 17 -5.60 -20.78 2.15
CA LEU A 17 -4.71 -20.09 1.22
C LEU A 17 -4.08 -21.02 0.19
N LEU A 18 -3.55 -22.16 0.63
CA LEU A 18 -2.70 -23.04 -0.17
C LEU A 18 -3.44 -24.25 -0.75
N GLY A 19 -4.67 -24.51 -0.29
CA GLY A 19 -5.47 -25.64 -0.73
C GLY A 19 -4.74 -26.97 -0.51
N ILE A 20 -4.58 -27.76 -1.57
CA ILE A 20 -3.93 -29.07 -1.50
C ILE A 20 -2.40 -29.01 -1.49
N LEU A 21 -1.80 -27.87 -1.81
CA LEU A 21 -0.34 -27.72 -1.95
C LEU A 21 0.46 -28.26 -0.74
N PRO A 22 0.09 -28.02 0.53
CA PRO A 22 0.84 -28.55 1.67
C PRO A 22 0.96 -30.08 1.65
N PHE A 23 -0.08 -30.80 1.23
CA PHE A 23 -0.06 -32.27 1.13
C PHE A 23 0.88 -32.73 0.01
N VAL A 24 0.90 -32.02 -1.11
CA VAL A 24 1.84 -32.28 -2.22
C VAL A 24 3.29 -32.06 -1.77
N LEU A 25 3.54 -31.02 -0.96
CA LEU A 25 4.86 -30.75 -0.42
C LEU A 25 5.32 -31.78 0.63
N VAL A 26 4.40 -32.31 1.43
CA VAL A 26 4.69 -33.46 2.31
C VAL A 26 5.09 -34.69 1.47
N ALA A 27 4.36 -34.95 0.38
CA ALA A 27 4.76 -36.01 -0.55
C ALA A 27 6.15 -35.75 -1.17
N ALA A 28 6.43 -34.50 -1.56
CA ALA A 28 7.74 -34.09 -2.08
C ALA A 28 8.86 -34.36 -1.05
N LEU A 29 8.66 -34.03 0.23
CA LEU A 29 9.61 -34.31 1.32
C LEU A 29 9.95 -35.79 1.49
N CYS A 30 9.00 -36.69 1.20
CA CYS A 30 9.20 -38.13 1.25
C CYS A 30 9.92 -38.67 0.00
N ILE A 31 9.72 -38.04 -1.16
CA ILE A 31 10.23 -38.51 -2.46
C ILE A 31 11.63 -37.94 -2.76
N GLU A 32 11.87 -36.67 -2.44
CA GLU A 32 13.15 -36.01 -2.70
C GLU A 32 14.28 -36.55 -1.81
N LYS A 33 15.47 -36.68 -2.39
CA LYS A 33 16.67 -37.21 -1.72
C LYS A 33 17.85 -36.26 -1.90
N GLY A 34 18.86 -36.42 -1.04
CA GLY A 34 20.09 -35.64 -1.11
C GLY A 34 19.83 -34.13 -1.03
N VAL A 35 20.49 -33.37 -1.91
CA VAL A 35 20.45 -31.90 -1.93
C VAL A 35 19.03 -31.36 -2.09
N ASN A 36 18.19 -31.99 -2.92
CA ASN A 36 16.80 -31.54 -3.15
C ASN A 36 15.97 -31.49 -1.87
N LYS A 37 16.17 -32.46 -0.97
CA LYS A 37 15.44 -32.49 0.31
C LYS A 37 15.83 -31.32 1.20
N TYR A 38 17.13 -30.99 1.25
CA TYR A 38 17.62 -29.84 2.02
C TYR A 38 17.19 -28.51 1.39
N LEU A 39 17.18 -28.42 0.06
CA LEU A 39 16.66 -27.25 -0.65
C LEU A 39 15.17 -27.02 -0.35
N LEU A 40 14.36 -28.06 -0.32
CA LEU A 40 12.93 -27.95 0.05
C LEU A 40 12.79 -27.35 1.45
N LEU A 41 13.54 -27.85 2.43
CA LEU A 41 13.53 -27.30 3.80
C LEU A 41 14.03 -25.86 3.85
N ALA A 42 15.07 -25.51 3.09
CA ALA A 42 15.58 -24.15 3.00
C ALA A 42 14.55 -23.19 2.36
N PHE A 43 13.82 -23.64 1.35
CA PHE A 43 12.78 -22.86 0.68
C PHE A 43 11.53 -22.65 1.54
N ALA A 44 11.37 -23.42 2.63
CA ALA A 44 10.37 -23.16 3.66
C ALA A 44 10.82 -22.10 4.68
N ALA A 45 12.07 -21.65 4.66
CA ALA A 45 12.58 -20.68 5.64
C ALA A 45 11.80 -19.34 5.65
N PRO A 46 11.40 -18.74 4.51
CA PRO A 46 10.62 -17.50 4.56
C PRO A 46 9.24 -17.72 5.20
N LEU A 47 8.65 -18.92 5.10
CA LEU A 47 7.39 -19.26 5.74
C LEU A 47 7.57 -19.30 7.25
N ILE A 48 8.64 -19.92 7.72
CA ILE A 48 9.00 -19.94 9.15
C ILE A 48 9.22 -18.50 9.65
N PHE A 49 9.96 -17.69 8.89
CA PHE A 49 10.18 -16.27 9.20
C PHE A 49 8.86 -15.50 9.33
N ALA A 50 7.93 -15.68 8.39
CA ALA A 50 6.63 -15.01 8.38
C ALA A 50 5.82 -15.20 9.69
N PHE A 51 5.98 -16.35 10.35
CA PHE A 51 5.27 -16.70 11.58
C PHE A 51 6.09 -16.49 12.86
N THR A 52 7.38 -16.17 12.76
CA THR A 52 8.27 -16.03 13.92
C THR A 52 8.76 -14.61 14.16
N VAL A 53 8.80 -13.77 13.12
CA VAL A 53 9.29 -12.40 13.19
C VAL A 53 8.25 -11.45 12.61
N SER A 54 7.88 -10.39 13.34
CA SER A 54 7.05 -9.30 12.80
C SER A 54 7.96 -8.15 12.36
N LEU A 55 7.98 -7.82 11.07
CA LEU A 55 8.81 -6.70 10.58
C LEU A 55 8.21 -5.34 10.90
N THR A 56 6.89 -5.28 10.95
CA THR A 56 6.12 -4.06 11.19
C THR A 56 4.96 -4.39 12.13
N ILE A 57 4.21 -3.36 12.54
CA ILE A 57 2.99 -3.55 13.33
C ILE A 57 1.88 -4.22 12.51
N ASP A 58 1.87 -3.99 11.20
CA ASP A 58 0.94 -4.66 10.29
C ASP A 58 1.45 -6.06 9.90
N VAL A 59 0.83 -7.07 10.50
CA VAL A 59 1.13 -8.49 10.24
C VAL A 59 0.84 -8.93 8.80
N THR A 60 0.07 -8.17 8.01
CA THR A 60 -0.20 -8.50 6.60
C THR A 60 1.05 -8.33 5.73
N VAL A 61 1.99 -7.47 6.13
CA VAL A 61 3.27 -7.29 5.43
C VAL A 61 4.05 -8.59 5.33
N ASN A 62 4.00 -9.42 6.39
CA ASN A 62 4.65 -10.72 6.43
C ASN A 62 4.09 -11.73 5.40
N HIS A 63 2.89 -11.50 4.88
CA HIS A 63 2.30 -12.37 3.87
C HIS A 63 3.16 -12.48 2.60
N LYS A 64 3.99 -11.47 2.30
CA LYS A 64 4.97 -11.52 1.20
C LYS A 64 5.95 -12.69 1.36
N TYR A 65 6.34 -13.04 2.59
CA TYR A 65 7.24 -14.17 2.86
C TYR A 65 6.55 -15.52 2.73
N ILE A 66 5.24 -15.58 3.04
CA ILE A 66 4.42 -16.75 2.75
C ILE A 66 4.41 -16.98 1.24
N MET A 67 4.11 -15.94 0.45
CA MET A 67 4.08 -16.01 -1.02
C MET A 67 5.44 -16.38 -1.62
N MET A 68 6.55 -15.81 -1.12
CA MET A 68 7.90 -16.21 -1.57
C MET A 68 8.16 -17.69 -1.35
N SER A 69 7.79 -18.23 -0.18
CA SER A 69 7.93 -19.66 0.09
C SER A 69 7.06 -20.50 -0.83
N CYS A 70 5.82 -20.07 -1.09
CA CYS A 70 4.93 -20.75 -2.02
C CYS A 70 5.57 -20.84 -3.41
N MET A 71 6.08 -19.74 -3.96
CA MET A 71 6.74 -19.72 -5.27
C MET A 71 7.93 -20.68 -5.34
N LEU A 72 8.79 -20.66 -4.31
CA LEU A 72 9.96 -21.53 -4.23
C LEU A 72 9.58 -23.01 -4.07
N LEU A 73 8.63 -23.32 -3.20
CA LEU A 73 8.17 -24.67 -2.91
C LEU A 73 7.35 -25.27 -4.06
N SER A 74 6.68 -24.45 -4.88
CA SER A 74 5.96 -24.91 -6.07
C SER A 74 6.86 -25.65 -7.08
N ILE A 75 8.17 -25.38 -7.10
CA ILE A 75 9.15 -26.14 -7.89
C ILE A 75 9.12 -27.63 -7.50
N PHE A 76 9.05 -27.92 -6.20
CA PHE A 76 8.97 -29.30 -5.70
C PHE A 76 7.59 -29.92 -5.89
N ALA A 77 6.52 -29.12 -5.83
CA ALA A 77 5.19 -29.60 -6.22
C ALA A 77 5.16 -30.03 -7.69
N ALA A 78 5.79 -29.26 -8.59
CA ALA A 78 5.96 -29.65 -9.99
C ALA A 78 6.81 -30.92 -10.14
N SER A 79 7.89 -31.08 -9.37
CA SER A 79 8.69 -32.32 -9.34
C SER A 79 7.84 -33.56 -9.00
N VAL A 80 6.94 -33.46 -8.00
CA VAL A 80 6.02 -34.56 -7.66
C VAL A 80 5.10 -34.90 -8.82
N VAL A 81 4.52 -33.89 -9.47
CA VAL A 81 3.65 -34.09 -10.64
C VAL A 81 4.42 -34.74 -11.79
N MET A 82 5.64 -34.29 -12.09
CA MET A 82 6.48 -34.89 -13.14
C MET A 82 6.80 -36.35 -12.86
N LYS A 83 7.16 -36.69 -11.62
CA LYS A 83 7.43 -38.07 -11.21
C LYS A 83 6.22 -38.99 -11.32
N LEU A 84 4.99 -38.47 -11.26
CA LEU A 84 3.79 -39.27 -11.54
C LEU A 84 3.72 -39.65 -13.02
N PHE A 85 4.05 -38.74 -13.92
CA PHE A 85 4.08 -39.03 -15.36
C PHE A 85 5.23 -39.95 -15.75
N ASP A 86 6.38 -39.87 -15.07
CA ASP A 86 7.54 -40.74 -15.34
C ASP A 86 7.26 -42.23 -15.09
N ARG A 87 6.27 -42.57 -14.24
CA ARG A 87 5.88 -43.96 -14.00
C ARG A 87 5.21 -44.62 -15.21
N ARG A 88 4.72 -43.82 -16.18
CA ARG A 88 4.03 -44.28 -17.40
C ARG A 88 2.82 -45.21 -17.16
N GLU A 89 2.27 -45.21 -15.95
CA GLU A 89 1.06 -45.96 -15.61
C GLU A 89 -0.17 -45.07 -15.83
N PHE A 90 -1.22 -45.61 -16.45
CA PHE A 90 -2.44 -44.86 -16.76
C PHE A 90 -3.01 -44.14 -15.53
N MET A 91 -3.15 -44.86 -14.40
CA MET A 91 -3.71 -44.30 -13.17
C MET A 91 -2.86 -43.15 -12.61
N THR A 92 -1.53 -43.27 -12.66
CA THR A 92 -0.62 -42.20 -12.19
C THR A 92 -0.70 -40.95 -13.07
N GLY A 93 -0.87 -41.13 -14.38
CA GLY A 93 -1.11 -40.03 -15.32
C GLY A 93 -2.42 -39.30 -15.04
N VAL A 94 -3.50 -40.03 -14.77
CA VAL A 94 -4.80 -39.43 -14.39
C VAL A 94 -4.69 -38.61 -13.11
N VAL A 95 -4.02 -39.14 -12.08
CA VAL A 95 -3.76 -38.40 -10.83
C VAL A 95 -2.92 -37.15 -11.08
N GLY A 96 -1.88 -37.26 -11.92
CA GLY A 96 -1.03 -36.12 -12.31
C GLY A 96 -1.84 -35.00 -12.97
N ILE A 97 -2.71 -35.33 -13.92
CA ILE A 97 -3.60 -34.36 -14.58
C ILE A 97 -4.55 -33.72 -13.55
N GLY A 98 -5.15 -34.52 -12.67
CA GLY A 98 -6.03 -34.01 -11.62
C GLY A 98 -5.33 -33.02 -10.69
N LEU A 99 -4.08 -33.31 -10.29
CA LEU A 99 -3.27 -32.41 -9.48
C LEU A 99 -2.96 -31.10 -10.20
N ILE A 100 -2.64 -31.13 -11.50
CA ILE A 100 -2.42 -29.91 -12.28
C ILE A 100 -3.67 -29.03 -12.24
N LEU A 101 -4.85 -29.61 -12.49
CA LEU A 101 -6.11 -28.86 -12.48
C LEU A 101 -6.38 -28.22 -11.12
N VAL A 102 -6.26 -28.98 -10.02
CA VAL A 102 -6.54 -28.47 -8.67
C VAL A 102 -5.51 -27.43 -8.22
N LEU A 103 -4.22 -27.63 -8.51
CA LEU A 103 -3.15 -26.70 -8.13
C LEU A 103 -3.18 -25.39 -8.92
N THR A 104 -3.81 -25.36 -10.11
CA THR A 104 -3.86 -24.18 -10.98
C THR A 104 -5.20 -23.44 -10.96
N ALA A 105 -6.29 -24.10 -10.52
CA ALA A 105 -7.64 -23.55 -10.57
C ALA A 105 -7.79 -22.18 -9.85
N THR A 106 -7.26 -22.04 -8.63
CA THR A 106 -7.34 -20.79 -7.87
C THR A 106 -6.48 -19.70 -8.52
N GLY A 107 -5.28 -20.04 -8.98
CA GLY A 107 -4.41 -19.10 -9.70
C GLY A 107 -5.04 -18.58 -10.99
N LEU A 108 -5.78 -19.41 -11.73
CA LEU A 108 -6.54 -18.98 -12.90
C LEU A 108 -7.66 -18.00 -12.52
N TYR A 109 -8.42 -18.30 -11.46
CA TYR A 109 -9.44 -17.39 -10.95
C TYR A 109 -8.86 -16.03 -10.55
N ASP A 110 -7.78 -16.02 -9.77
CA ASP A 110 -7.08 -14.81 -9.34
C ASP A 110 -6.57 -14.02 -10.56
N PHE A 111 -5.97 -14.69 -11.54
CA PHE A 111 -5.51 -14.07 -12.78
C PHE A 111 -6.66 -13.41 -13.56
N THR A 112 -7.81 -14.09 -13.70
CA THR A 112 -8.97 -13.47 -14.36
C THR A 112 -9.50 -12.26 -13.59
N THR A 113 -9.41 -12.26 -12.27
CA THR A 113 -9.81 -11.12 -11.43
C THR A 113 -8.88 -9.94 -11.65
N VAL A 114 -7.57 -10.18 -11.71
CA VAL A 114 -6.57 -9.15 -12.04
C VAL A 114 -6.84 -8.54 -13.42
N LEU A 115 -7.08 -9.36 -14.44
CA LEU A 115 -7.40 -8.87 -15.78
C LEU A 115 -8.68 -8.02 -15.82
N LYS A 116 -9.72 -8.44 -15.11
CA LYS A 116 -10.98 -7.68 -15.04
C LYS A 116 -10.83 -6.35 -14.29
N LYS A 117 -9.95 -6.30 -13.28
CA LYS A 117 -9.64 -5.06 -12.57
C LYS A 117 -8.78 -4.12 -13.41
N ASN A 118 -7.80 -4.65 -14.14
CA ASN A 118 -6.86 -3.90 -14.97
C ASN A 118 -7.42 -3.59 -16.37
N ILE A 119 -8.64 -3.08 -16.45
CA ILE A 119 -9.21 -2.55 -17.69
C ILE A 119 -8.99 -1.03 -17.77
N PRO A 120 -8.80 -0.45 -18.98
CA PRO A 120 -8.54 0.98 -19.13
C PRO A 120 -9.58 1.90 -18.45
N SER A 121 -10.84 1.48 -18.39
CA SER A 121 -11.91 2.26 -17.73
C SER A 121 -11.76 2.37 -16.20
N ASN A 122 -10.98 1.47 -15.58
CA ASN A 122 -10.71 1.47 -14.15
C ASN A 122 -9.28 1.95 -13.85
N ALA A 123 -8.51 2.32 -14.88
CA ALA A 123 -7.14 2.73 -14.71
C ALA A 123 -7.09 4.14 -14.11
N ILE A 124 -6.28 4.30 -13.07
CA ILE A 124 -5.85 5.62 -12.64
C ILE A 124 -4.81 6.10 -13.65
N VAL A 125 -5.14 7.14 -14.41
CA VAL A 125 -4.24 7.75 -15.39
C VAL A 125 -3.67 9.01 -14.77
N LEU A 126 -2.34 9.05 -14.67
CA LEU A 126 -1.60 10.24 -14.23
C LEU A 126 -0.89 10.83 -15.45
N ASP A 127 -1.20 12.07 -15.76
CA ASP A 127 -0.56 12.79 -16.87
C ASP A 127 0.80 13.34 -16.41
N LEU A 128 1.87 12.92 -17.09
CA LEU A 128 3.24 13.35 -16.82
C LEU A 128 3.49 14.82 -17.19
N ASN A 129 2.68 15.39 -18.07
CA ASN A 129 2.79 16.79 -18.49
C ASN A 129 1.78 17.69 -17.76
N ASN A 130 1.26 17.22 -16.63
CA ASN A 130 0.28 17.97 -15.86
C ASN A 130 0.92 19.17 -15.17
N GLU A 131 0.32 20.36 -15.31
CA GLU A 131 0.84 21.61 -14.75
C GLU A 131 1.06 21.56 -13.23
N LEU A 132 0.21 20.86 -12.47
CA LEU A 132 0.37 20.71 -11.02
C LEU A 132 1.58 19.84 -10.69
N THR A 133 1.75 18.73 -11.42
CA THR A 133 2.92 17.85 -11.27
C THR A 133 4.20 18.58 -11.62
N GLU A 134 4.22 19.31 -12.74
CA GLU A 134 5.37 20.12 -13.16
C GLU A 134 5.69 21.23 -12.15
N TRP A 135 4.66 21.91 -11.63
CA TRP A 135 4.86 22.96 -10.64
C TRP A 135 5.51 22.41 -9.37
N ILE A 136 5.04 21.26 -8.85
CA ILE A 136 5.61 20.65 -7.65
C ILE A 136 7.08 20.26 -7.88
N ASP A 137 7.39 19.62 -9.01
CA ASP A 137 8.76 19.21 -9.36
C ASP A 137 9.71 20.42 -9.45
N GLN A 138 9.24 21.54 -10.00
CA GLN A 138 10.07 22.74 -10.20
C GLN A 138 10.17 23.64 -8.97
N ASN A 139 9.17 23.64 -8.08
CA ASN A 139 9.05 24.62 -6.99
C ASN A 139 9.16 24.03 -5.59
N SER A 140 9.29 22.70 -5.46
CA SER A 140 9.49 22.04 -4.18
C SER A 140 10.77 21.20 -4.15
N ARG A 141 11.28 20.99 -2.94
CA ARG A 141 12.44 20.14 -2.67
C ARG A 141 11.98 18.87 -1.98
N SER A 142 12.79 17.83 -2.03
CA SER A 142 12.49 16.54 -1.40
C SER A 142 12.29 16.57 0.12
N GLN A 143 12.62 17.69 0.80
CA GLN A 143 12.40 17.88 2.23
C GLN A 143 11.23 18.80 2.56
N ASP A 144 10.60 19.42 1.55
CA ASP A 144 9.49 20.34 1.77
C ASP A 144 8.23 19.52 2.05
N ILE A 145 7.56 19.82 3.17
CA ILE A 145 6.43 19.04 3.68
C ILE A 145 5.11 19.69 3.27
N PHE A 146 4.26 18.90 2.62
CA PHE A 146 2.95 19.31 2.15
C PHE A 146 1.87 18.85 3.13
N LEU A 147 1.11 19.81 3.65
CA LEU A 147 -0.17 19.55 4.28
C LEU A 147 -1.21 19.32 3.17
N THR A 148 -1.78 18.13 3.13
CA THR A 148 -2.75 17.69 2.11
C THR A 148 -3.95 17.02 2.77
N SER A 149 -4.99 16.72 2.00
CA SER A 149 -5.96 15.70 2.41
C SER A 149 -5.32 14.30 2.37
N ASN A 150 -6.10 13.24 2.66
CA ASN A 150 -5.66 11.84 2.72
C ASN A 150 -5.37 11.28 1.31
N TYR A 151 -4.30 11.75 0.67
CA TYR A 151 -3.92 11.35 -0.67
C TYR A 151 -3.25 9.97 -0.72
N THR A 152 -3.54 9.22 -1.80
CA THR A 152 -2.84 7.98 -2.17
C THR A 152 -2.05 8.20 -3.47
N ILE A 153 -2.59 7.76 -4.61
CA ILE A 153 -1.99 7.89 -5.93
C ILE A 153 -2.70 9.04 -6.65
N ASN A 154 -2.02 10.19 -6.81
CA ASN A 154 -2.54 11.37 -7.52
C ASN A 154 -1.39 12.20 -8.15
N GLN A 155 -1.75 13.30 -8.83
CA GLN A 155 -0.79 14.19 -9.50
C GLN A 155 0.20 14.88 -8.54
N VAL A 156 -0.22 15.14 -7.30
CA VAL A 156 0.64 15.73 -6.25
C VAL A 156 1.76 14.77 -5.87
N VAL A 157 1.41 13.49 -5.62
CA VAL A 157 2.38 12.45 -5.29
C VAL A 157 3.29 12.13 -6.48
N LEU A 158 2.77 12.19 -7.71
CA LEU A 158 3.60 12.04 -8.92
C LEU A 158 4.67 13.13 -9.02
N GLY A 159 4.35 14.36 -8.61
CA GLY A 159 5.31 15.48 -8.55
C GLY A 159 6.39 15.34 -7.48
N GLY A 160 6.35 14.30 -6.65
CA GLY A 160 7.36 14.05 -5.62
C GLY A 160 7.13 14.79 -4.30
N ALA A 161 5.95 15.39 -4.09
CA ALA A 161 5.60 16.07 -2.85
C ALA A 161 5.68 15.13 -1.63
N MET A 162 6.41 15.53 -0.60
CA MET A 162 6.43 14.81 0.67
C MET A 162 5.19 15.18 1.49
N LEU A 163 4.27 14.23 1.62
CA LEU A 163 3.02 14.46 2.36
C LEU A 163 3.26 14.39 3.87
N TYR A 164 2.66 15.32 4.63
CA TYR A 164 2.72 15.33 6.10
C TYR A 164 2.09 14.06 6.70
N GLU A 165 0.93 13.65 6.17
CA GLU A 165 0.22 12.43 6.59
C GLU A 165 0.03 11.45 5.42
N GLY A 166 -0.50 11.90 4.29
CA GLY A 166 -0.90 11.02 3.18
C GLY A 166 -2.04 10.08 3.58
N TRP A 167 -2.17 8.92 2.95
CA TRP A 167 -3.18 7.93 3.34
C TRP A 167 -2.79 7.24 4.65
N PRO A 168 -3.55 7.39 5.76
CA PRO A 168 -3.09 7.02 7.10
C PRO A 168 -2.66 5.56 7.26
N TYR A 169 -3.24 4.63 6.49
CA TYR A 169 -2.88 3.22 6.54
C TYR A 169 -1.40 2.97 6.19
N TYR A 170 -0.79 3.73 5.27
CA TYR A 170 0.60 3.54 4.87
C TYR A 170 1.60 3.84 6.00
N PRO A 171 1.62 5.05 6.60
CA PRO A 171 2.50 5.33 7.73
C PRO A 171 2.14 4.51 8.98
N TRP A 172 0.85 4.24 9.22
CA TRP A 172 0.45 3.34 10.31
C TRP A 172 1.10 1.97 10.14
N SER A 173 1.03 1.38 8.94
CA SER A 173 1.62 0.06 8.68
C SER A 173 3.14 0.03 8.89
N ALA A 174 3.81 1.18 8.79
CA ALA A 174 5.24 1.34 9.08
C ALA A 174 5.55 1.65 10.56
N GLY A 175 4.53 1.86 11.41
CA GLY A 175 4.67 2.09 12.84
C GLY A 175 4.75 3.57 13.27
N TYR A 176 4.38 4.51 12.38
CA TYR A 176 4.29 5.92 12.75
C TYR A 176 3.03 6.22 13.57
N ASP A 177 3.08 7.26 14.40
CA ASP A 177 1.93 7.78 15.15
C ASP A 177 1.01 8.58 14.23
N THR A 178 0.08 7.89 13.60
CA THR A 178 -0.88 8.48 12.68
C THR A 178 -1.98 9.23 13.41
N ASP A 179 -2.42 8.77 14.58
CA ASP A 179 -3.50 9.42 15.32
C ASP A 179 -3.13 10.85 15.72
N TYR A 180 -1.88 11.06 16.16
CA TYR A 180 -1.36 12.40 16.42
C TYR A 180 -1.35 13.25 15.14
N ARG A 181 -0.82 12.72 14.03
CA ARG A 181 -0.74 13.47 12.76
C ARG A 181 -2.11 13.81 12.20
N THR A 182 -3.06 12.87 12.20
CA THR A 182 -4.45 13.13 11.83
C THR A 182 -5.02 14.27 12.68
N GLY A 183 -4.78 14.26 13.99
CA GLY A 183 -5.18 15.35 14.88
C GLY A 183 -4.59 16.70 14.47
N GLN A 184 -3.29 16.75 14.16
CA GLN A 184 -2.62 17.97 13.72
C GLN A 184 -3.14 18.48 12.37
N VAL A 185 -3.40 17.59 11.42
CA VAL A 185 -4.01 17.93 10.12
C VAL A 185 -5.35 18.63 10.33
N LYS A 186 -6.20 18.09 11.20
CA LYS A 186 -7.49 18.71 11.54
C LYS A 186 -7.30 20.09 12.15
N LEU A 187 -6.46 20.22 13.17
CA LEU A 187 -6.19 21.51 13.82
C LEU A 187 -5.70 22.56 12.82
N MET A 188 -4.82 22.19 11.88
CA MET A 188 -4.33 23.13 10.86
C MET A 188 -5.41 23.54 9.86
N TYR A 189 -6.23 22.62 9.34
CA TYR A 189 -7.30 22.97 8.41
C TYR A 189 -8.49 23.70 9.08
N GLU A 190 -8.73 23.46 10.37
CA GLU A 190 -9.81 24.09 11.14
C GLU A 190 -9.39 25.38 11.86
N ALA A 191 -8.09 25.72 11.87
CA ALA A 191 -7.54 26.85 12.61
C ALA A 191 -8.38 28.12 12.41
N ALA A 192 -8.78 28.75 13.51
CA ALA A 192 -9.74 29.86 13.49
C ALA A 192 -9.07 31.19 13.14
N THR A 193 -7.78 31.34 13.44
CA THR A 193 -7.02 32.60 13.30
C THR A 193 -5.72 32.41 12.53
N PRO A 194 -5.14 33.47 11.91
CA PRO A 194 -3.85 33.38 11.25
C PRO A 194 -2.74 33.01 12.24
N GLN A 195 -2.80 33.54 13.46
CA GLN A 195 -1.79 33.29 14.49
C GLN A 195 -1.78 31.82 14.93
N GLU A 196 -2.96 31.23 15.11
CA GLU A 196 -3.11 29.80 15.40
C GLU A 196 -2.58 28.93 14.26
N LEU A 197 -2.98 29.24 13.02
CA LEU A 197 -2.52 28.52 11.84
C LEU A 197 -1.00 28.59 11.69
N ILE A 198 -0.39 29.77 11.86
CA ILE A 198 1.06 29.98 11.82
C ILE A 198 1.76 29.16 12.91
N ALA A 199 1.22 29.13 14.13
CA ALA A 199 1.81 28.36 15.22
C ALA A 199 1.81 26.85 14.90
N LEU A 200 0.67 26.31 14.47
CA LEU A 200 0.51 24.89 14.14
C LEU A 200 1.37 24.48 12.93
N VAL A 201 1.38 25.28 11.87
CA VAL A 201 2.20 25.06 10.67
C VAL A 201 3.69 25.04 11.02
N LYS A 202 4.14 25.96 11.87
CA LYS A 202 5.53 26.04 12.33
C LYS A 202 5.92 24.87 13.22
N GLU A 203 5.04 24.46 14.14
CA GLU A 203 5.25 23.29 15.01
C GLU A 203 5.41 22.01 14.17
N ASN A 204 4.57 21.86 13.15
CA ASN A 204 4.52 20.68 12.28
C ASN A 204 5.46 20.75 11.07
N LYS A 205 6.18 21.87 10.89
CA LYS A 205 7.13 22.11 9.80
C LYS A 205 6.50 21.94 8.42
N ILE A 206 5.30 22.48 8.24
CA ILE A 206 4.64 22.48 6.93
C ILE A 206 5.24 23.59 6.07
N ASP A 207 5.67 23.25 4.86
CA ASP A 207 6.20 24.20 3.86
C ASP A 207 5.11 24.64 2.88
N PHE A 208 4.19 23.74 2.54
CA PHE A 208 3.08 24.02 1.63
C PHE A 208 1.76 23.49 2.17
N ILE A 209 0.68 24.24 1.96
CA ILE A 209 -0.69 23.78 2.22
C ILE A 209 -1.40 23.63 0.89
N ILE A 210 -1.96 22.46 0.62
CA ILE A 210 -2.83 22.23 -0.55
C ILE A 210 -4.29 22.28 -0.10
N VAL A 211 -5.10 23.03 -0.84
CA VAL A 211 -6.55 23.01 -0.71
C VAL A 211 -7.18 22.64 -2.04
N ASP A 212 -7.87 21.50 -2.07
CA ASP A 212 -8.61 21.01 -3.22
C ASP A 212 -10.03 20.55 -2.86
N GLN A 213 -10.72 19.91 -3.81
CA GLN A 213 -12.06 19.35 -3.60
C GLN A 213 -12.14 18.41 -2.40
N SER A 214 -11.11 17.58 -2.16
CA SER A 214 -11.07 16.60 -1.07
C SER A 214 -11.07 17.28 0.30
N ASN A 215 -10.44 18.45 0.41
CA ASN A 215 -10.49 19.26 1.62
C ASN A 215 -11.88 19.88 1.79
N ARG A 216 -12.45 20.47 0.73
CA ARG A 216 -13.75 21.16 0.76
C ARG A 216 -14.93 20.22 1.04
N SER A 217 -14.84 18.96 0.62
CA SER A 217 -15.85 17.94 0.86
C SER A 217 -15.49 16.99 2.02
N SER A 218 -14.49 17.34 2.84
CA SER A 218 -14.05 16.48 3.95
C SER A 218 -15.17 16.28 4.98
N GLN A 219 -15.31 15.05 5.47
CA GLN A 219 -16.14 14.73 6.64
C GLN A 219 -15.31 14.62 7.92
N GLU A 220 -13.99 14.71 7.82
CA GLU A 220 -13.07 14.51 8.95
C GLU A 220 -12.76 15.80 9.70
N TYR A 221 -12.90 16.96 9.03
CA TYR A 221 -12.67 18.29 9.56
C TYR A 221 -13.48 19.35 8.79
N LEU A 222 -13.68 20.52 9.42
CA LEU A 222 -14.31 21.69 8.83
C LEU A 222 -13.27 22.67 8.27
N LEU A 223 -13.03 22.61 6.97
CA LEU A 223 -12.05 23.47 6.31
C LEU A 223 -12.35 24.97 6.52
N ASN A 224 -11.37 25.71 7.05
CA ASN A 224 -11.36 27.16 7.13
C ASN A 224 -10.45 27.76 6.04
N GLU A 225 -10.87 27.63 4.78
CA GLU A 225 -10.06 28.07 3.63
C GLU A 225 -9.83 29.59 3.62
N ASP A 226 -10.78 30.38 4.11
CA ASP A 226 -10.63 31.83 4.23
C ASP A 226 -9.51 32.22 5.18
N ASN A 227 -9.31 31.46 6.27
CA ASN A 227 -8.18 31.67 7.15
C ASN A 227 -6.85 31.37 6.45
N ILE A 228 -6.77 30.31 5.64
CA ILE A 228 -5.55 29.98 4.88
C ILE A 228 -5.24 31.09 3.87
N ARG A 229 -6.24 31.54 3.10
CA ARG A 229 -6.11 32.60 2.08
C ARG A 229 -5.64 33.94 2.63
N ARG A 230 -6.08 34.33 3.83
CA ARG A 230 -5.63 35.58 4.47
C ARG A 230 -4.25 35.45 5.13
N THR A 231 -3.79 34.22 5.40
CA THR A 231 -2.55 33.98 6.15
C THR A 231 -1.34 33.83 5.23
N TYR A 232 -1.49 33.12 4.11
CA TYR A 232 -0.37 32.77 3.23
C TYR A 232 -0.64 33.11 1.76
N GLU A 233 0.42 33.46 1.04
CA GLU A 233 0.36 33.70 -0.40
C GLU A 233 0.00 32.41 -1.16
N CYS A 234 -1.01 32.48 -2.02
CA CYS A 234 -1.31 31.41 -2.98
C CYS A 234 -0.30 31.47 -4.13
N VAL A 235 0.55 30.46 -4.23
CA VAL A 235 1.67 30.39 -5.18
C VAL A 235 1.37 29.54 -6.42
N TYR A 236 0.28 28.77 -6.37
CA TYR A 236 -0.24 28.02 -7.50
C TYR A 236 -1.75 27.87 -7.38
N SER A 237 -2.45 28.01 -8.51
CA SER A 237 -3.87 27.68 -8.59
C SER A 237 -4.24 27.18 -9.99
N THR A 238 -5.07 26.14 -10.04
CA THR A 238 -5.64 25.62 -11.29
C THR A 238 -7.08 25.14 -11.05
N GLY A 239 -7.90 25.14 -12.09
CA GLY A 239 -9.34 24.82 -12.01
C GLY A 239 -10.17 25.94 -11.38
N GLU A 240 -11.47 25.66 -11.18
CA GLU A 240 -12.45 26.63 -10.68
C GLU A 240 -13.40 26.01 -9.65
N GLY A 241 -13.99 26.86 -8.80
CA GLY A 241 -14.99 26.47 -7.80
C GLY A 241 -14.49 25.36 -6.86
N ASP A 242 -15.34 24.38 -6.58
CA ASP A 242 -15.00 23.28 -5.67
C ASP A 242 -13.87 22.39 -6.19
N THR A 243 -13.65 22.36 -7.51
CA THR A 243 -12.58 21.57 -8.15
C THR A 243 -11.24 22.29 -8.21
N GLN A 244 -11.19 23.57 -7.80
CA GLN A 244 -9.96 24.35 -7.81
C GLN A 244 -8.92 23.70 -6.89
N THR A 245 -7.70 23.51 -7.38
CA THR A 245 -6.56 23.17 -6.53
C THR A 245 -5.75 24.44 -6.28
N ALA A 246 -5.46 24.75 -5.02
CA ALA A 246 -4.64 25.90 -4.62
C ALA A 246 -3.51 25.43 -3.70
N ILE A 247 -2.30 25.97 -3.92
CA ILE A 247 -1.13 25.73 -3.07
C ILE A 247 -0.72 27.05 -2.43
N TYR A 248 -0.54 27.03 -1.11
CA TYR A 248 -0.11 28.16 -0.31
C TYR A 248 1.28 27.90 0.26
N ASP A 249 2.17 28.87 0.15
CA ASP A 249 3.54 28.81 0.66
C ASP A 249 3.57 29.36 2.09
N THR A 250 3.92 28.51 3.06
CA THR A 250 3.87 28.87 4.48
C THR A 250 4.99 29.83 4.90
N GLN A 251 6.00 30.02 4.05
CA GLN A 251 7.08 30.97 4.28
C GLN A 251 6.66 32.40 3.86
N LYS A 252 5.61 32.53 3.05
CA LYS A 252 5.09 33.81 2.55
C LYS A 252 3.82 34.24 3.31
N VAL A 253 4.01 34.66 4.56
CA VAL A 253 2.93 35.20 5.39
C VAL A 253 2.46 36.55 4.84
N ILE A 254 1.16 36.68 4.59
CA ILE A 254 0.53 37.95 4.21
C ILE A 254 0.51 38.83 5.46
N ARG A 255 1.22 39.96 5.42
CA ARG A 255 1.14 40.97 6.47
C ARG A 255 0.01 41.92 6.13
N ASP A 256 -1.01 41.99 6.99
CA ASP A 256 -1.98 43.09 6.91
C ASP A 256 -1.23 44.40 7.16
N GLU A 257 -1.09 45.24 6.13
CA GLU A 257 -0.74 46.66 6.29
C GLU A 257 -1.95 47.38 6.91
N LYS A 258 -2.15 47.23 8.23
CA LYS A 258 -2.97 48.10 9.10
C LYS A 258 -2.86 47.67 10.57
N GLU A 259 -1.87 48.23 11.25
CA GLU A 259 -2.04 48.74 12.63
C GLU A 259 -2.07 50.27 12.58
#